data_AF-A0A165F3N3-F1
#
_entry.id   AF-A0A165F3N3-F1
#
_cell.length_a   1.000
_cell.length_b   1.000
_cell.length_c   1.000
_cell.angle_alpha   90.00
_cell.angle_beta   90.00
_cell.angle_gamma   90.00
#
_symmetry.space_group_name_H-M   'P 1'
#
loop_
_entity.id
_entity.type
_entity.pdbx_description
1 polymer ?
#
loop_
_entity_poly.entity_id
_entity_poly.type
_entity_poly.pdbx_seq_one_letter_code
_entity_poly.pdbx_strand_id
1 'polypeptide(L)'
;PALKSQLRAAAASLGARLEKKDAASREARGHVVHLLLQNDVDGARMQTRRVMHDDALADVYELLESYCGGLLDRLGELTTTRLTPDSPIYESVCAIIYAAPRTDCAELRALRDNLLQHYGASFAVAIADAPQSCVPEQIVRALDEHIPPRQEIDDYLARIALASGLDWHPPLSSRDKCVFNL
;
A
#
# COMPACT_ATOMS: atom_id res chain seq x y z
N PRO A 1 -19.27 -19.09 11.24
CA PRO A 1 -18.06 -19.62 11.93
C PRO A 1 -16.79 -19.51 11.07
N ALA A 2 -16.85 -19.90 9.79
CA ALA A 2 -15.72 -19.83 8.86
C ALA A 2 -15.21 -18.40 8.59
N LEU A 3 -16.12 -17.45 8.32
CA LEU A 3 -15.74 -16.05 8.04
C LEU A 3 -15.04 -15.38 9.23
N LYS A 4 -15.50 -15.64 10.45
CA LYS A 4 -14.86 -15.15 11.70
C LYS A 4 -13.44 -15.66 11.86
N SER A 5 -13.18 -16.95 11.59
CA SER A 5 -11.82 -17.51 11.65
C SER A 5 -10.94 -16.96 10.53
N GLN A 6 -11.49 -16.75 9.32
CA GLN A 6 -10.73 -16.20 8.20
C GLN A 6 -10.33 -14.75 8.42
N LEU A 7 -11.22 -13.91 8.95
CA LEU A 7 -10.91 -12.52 9.29
C LEU A 7 -9.79 -12.43 10.33
N ARG A 8 -9.80 -13.31 11.36
CA ARG A 8 -8.72 -13.38 12.34
C ARG A 8 -7.40 -13.83 11.73
N ALA A 9 -7.44 -14.83 10.86
CA ALA A 9 -6.25 -15.29 10.16
C ALA A 9 -5.68 -14.19 9.25
N ALA A 10 -6.52 -13.48 8.50
CA ALA A 10 -6.11 -12.36 7.67
C ALA A 10 -5.49 -11.22 8.49
N ALA A 11 -6.13 -10.80 9.58
CA ALA A 11 -5.60 -9.77 10.47
C ALA A 11 -4.23 -10.17 11.06
N ALA A 12 -4.11 -11.39 11.60
CA ALA A 12 -2.84 -11.87 12.16
C ALA A 12 -1.73 -11.97 11.11
N SER A 13 -2.06 -12.42 9.90
CA SER A 13 -1.10 -12.53 8.80
C SER A 13 -0.69 -11.17 8.22
N LEU A 14 -1.53 -10.14 8.34
CA LEU A 14 -1.19 -8.75 8.00
C LEU A 14 -0.26 -8.15 9.06
N GLY A 15 -0.58 -8.28 10.35
CA GLY A 15 0.28 -7.82 11.45
C GLY A 15 1.68 -8.43 11.39
N ALA A 16 1.78 -9.74 11.15
CA ALA A 16 3.07 -10.41 11.00
C ALA A 16 3.89 -9.93 9.77
N ARG A 17 3.24 -9.41 8.73
CA ARG A 17 3.91 -8.79 7.57
C ARG A 17 4.41 -7.39 7.90
N LEU A 18 3.65 -6.61 8.67
CA LEU A 18 4.06 -5.29 9.15
C LEU A 18 5.31 -5.40 10.05
N GLU A 19 5.29 -6.31 11.03
CA GLU A 19 6.44 -6.53 11.94
C GLU A 19 7.73 -6.89 11.18
N LYS A 20 7.62 -7.70 10.12
CA LYS A 20 8.78 -8.07 9.29
C LYS A 20 9.28 -6.91 8.43
N LYS A 21 8.41 -5.98 8.05
CA LYS A 21 8.76 -4.85 7.18
C LYS A 21 9.62 -3.82 7.87
N ASP A 22 9.52 -3.61 9.18
CA ASP A 22 10.35 -2.63 9.89
C ASP A 22 11.86 -2.89 9.77
N ALA A 23 12.26 -4.16 9.82
CA ALA A 23 13.66 -4.55 9.63
C ALA A 23 14.10 -4.33 8.17
N ALA A 24 13.31 -4.84 7.22
CA ALA A 24 13.59 -4.71 5.78
C ALA A 24 13.61 -3.23 5.32
N SER A 25 12.74 -2.41 5.89
CA SER A 25 12.59 -0.97 5.61
C SER A 25 13.85 -0.18 6.01
N ARG A 26 14.48 -0.55 7.13
CA ARG A 26 15.78 0.02 7.56
C ARG A 26 16.93 -0.43 6.66
N GLU A 27 16.98 -1.71 6.33
CA GLU A 27 18.01 -2.25 5.43
C GLU A 27 17.93 -1.61 4.04
N ALA A 28 16.72 -1.48 3.48
CA ALA A 28 16.50 -0.91 2.16
C ALA A 28 16.93 0.57 2.10
N ARG A 29 16.67 1.37 3.14
CA ARG A 29 17.16 2.75 3.25
C ARG A 29 18.69 2.81 3.39
N GLY A 30 19.29 1.88 4.16
CA GLY A 30 20.75 1.75 4.23
C GLY A 30 21.38 1.44 2.87
N HIS A 31 20.72 0.62 2.04
CA HIS A 31 21.16 0.35 0.67
C HIS A 31 21.11 1.59 -0.22
N VAL A 32 20.07 2.43 -0.11
CA VAL A 32 20.00 3.72 -0.81
C VAL A 32 21.21 4.59 -0.47
N VAL A 33 21.53 4.71 0.82
CA VAL A 33 22.69 5.48 1.31
C VAL A 33 24.01 4.90 0.77
N HIS A 34 24.16 3.59 0.76
CA HIS A 34 25.34 2.91 0.21
C HIS A 34 25.56 3.25 -1.27
N LEU A 35 24.50 3.24 -2.07
CA LEU A 35 24.56 3.59 -3.50
C LEU A 35 24.96 5.05 -3.72
N LEU A 36 24.44 5.96 -2.89
CA LEU A 36 24.85 7.37 -2.92
C LEU A 36 26.35 7.55 -2.63
N LEU A 37 26.90 6.82 -1.65
CA LEU A 37 28.34 6.87 -1.32
C LEU A 37 29.23 6.33 -2.46
N GLN A 38 28.68 5.45 -3.30
CA GLN A 38 29.35 4.93 -4.50
C GLN A 38 29.21 5.86 -5.72
N ASN A 39 28.52 7.00 -5.57
CA ASN A 39 28.12 7.89 -6.66
C ASN A 39 27.18 7.23 -7.70
N ASP A 40 26.52 6.12 -7.36
CA ASP A 40 25.50 5.48 -8.20
C ASP A 40 24.12 6.09 -7.93
N VAL A 41 23.89 7.28 -8.50
CA VAL A 41 22.64 8.03 -8.30
C VAL A 41 21.45 7.33 -8.95
N ASP A 42 21.65 6.69 -10.10
CA ASP A 42 20.55 6.03 -10.81
C ASP A 42 20.13 4.73 -10.10
N GLY A 43 21.10 3.98 -9.57
CA GLY A 43 20.84 2.88 -8.64
C GLY A 43 20.13 3.34 -7.38
N ALA A 44 20.58 4.44 -6.76
CA ALA A 44 19.95 5.01 -5.57
C ALA A 44 18.49 5.42 -5.81
N ARG A 45 18.18 6.00 -6.98
CA ARG A 45 16.80 6.34 -7.40
C ARG A 45 15.94 5.10 -7.59
N MET A 46 16.46 4.08 -8.26
CA MET A 46 15.75 2.82 -8.45
C MET A 46 15.43 2.17 -7.10
N GLN A 47 16.41 2.12 -6.20
CA GLN A 47 16.23 1.57 -4.86
C GLN A 47 15.25 2.42 -4.03
N THR A 48 15.28 3.75 -4.16
CA THR A 48 14.33 4.66 -3.49
C THR A 48 12.90 4.41 -3.95
N ARG A 49 12.67 4.20 -5.26
CA ARG A 49 11.34 3.84 -5.76
C ARG A 49 10.80 2.57 -5.11
N ARG A 50 11.67 1.58 -4.90
CA ARG A 50 11.30 0.34 -4.19
C ARG A 50 10.92 0.63 -2.73
N VAL A 51 11.71 1.45 -2.03
CA VAL A 51 11.39 1.88 -0.65
C VAL A 51 10.03 2.59 -0.59
N MET A 52 9.79 3.54 -1.49
CA MET A 52 8.50 4.27 -1.57
C MET A 52 7.32 3.32 -1.75
N HIS A 53 7.45 2.34 -2.64
CA HIS A 53 6.43 1.33 -2.87
C HIS A 53 6.24 0.40 -1.66
N ASP A 54 7.33 -0.02 -1.02
CA ASP A 54 7.28 -0.91 0.14
C ASP A 54 6.62 -0.24 1.35
N ASP A 55 6.84 1.06 1.55
CA ASP A 55 6.19 1.90 2.56
C ASP A 55 4.69 2.05 2.24
N ALA A 56 4.33 2.42 1.01
CA ALA A 56 2.93 2.56 0.60
C ALA A 56 2.16 1.23 0.80
N LEU A 57 2.80 0.09 0.48
CA LEU A 57 2.22 -1.22 0.76
C LEU A 57 2.11 -1.53 2.26
N ALA A 58 3.00 -1.01 3.11
CA ALA A 58 2.88 -1.16 4.56
C ALA A 58 1.64 -0.41 5.05
N ASP A 59 1.42 0.82 4.60
CA ASP A 59 0.23 1.60 4.96
C ASP A 59 -1.07 0.90 4.51
N VAL A 60 -1.06 0.26 3.32
CA VAL A 60 -2.19 -0.56 2.86
C VAL A 60 -2.43 -1.75 3.77
N TYR A 61 -1.38 -2.45 4.22
CA TYR A 61 -1.54 -3.59 5.12
C TYR A 61 -2.08 -3.18 6.49
N GLU A 62 -1.64 -2.05 7.04
CA GLU A 62 -2.17 -1.50 8.29
C GLU A 62 -3.66 -1.16 8.17
N LEU A 63 -4.05 -0.51 7.07
CA LEU A 63 -5.45 -0.17 6.82
C LEU A 63 -6.33 -1.43 6.63
N LEU A 64 -5.84 -2.44 5.91
CA LEU A 64 -6.54 -3.72 5.74
C LEU A 64 -6.66 -4.50 7.05
N GLU A 65 -5.66 -4.44 7.93
CA GLU A 65 -5.71 -5.05 9.26
C GLU A 65 -6.81 -4.39 10.09
N SER A 66 -6.85 -3.05 10.10
CA SER A 66 -7.90 -2.27 10.76
C SER A 66 -9.29 -2.63 10.23
N TYR A 67 -9.46 -2.76 8.91
CA TYR A 67 -10.72 -3.23 8.31
C TYR A 67 -11.09 -4.65 8.73
N CYS A 68 -10.14 -5.58 8.77
CA CYS A 68 -10.41 -6.93 9.26
C CYS A 68 -10.87 -6.91 10.73
N GLY A 69 -10.26 -6.06 11.56
CA GLY A 69 -10.67 -5.83 12.96
C GLY A 69 -12.09 -5.25 13.06
N GLY A 70 -12.39 -4.18 12.33
CA GLY A 70 -13.72 -3.56 12.32
C GLY A 70 -14.83 -4.50 11.83
N LEU A 71 -14.53 -5.36 10.85
CA LEU A 71 -15.46 -6.39 10.38
C LEU A 71 -15.65 -7.51 11.41
N LEU A 72 -14.64 -7.85 12.21
CA LEU A 72 -14.76 -8.82 13.30
C LEU A 72 -15.70 -8.34 14.40
N ASP A 73 -15.66 -7.05 14.72
CA ASP A 73 -16.54 -6.45 15.71
C ASP A 73 -18.00 -6.40 15.24
N ARG A 74 -18.22 -6.32 13.92
CA ARG A 74 -19.55 -6.19 13.28
C ARG A 74 -19.98 -7.42 12.47
N LEU A 75 -19.53 -8.62 12.86
CA LEU A 75 -19.83 -9.87 12.15
C LEU A 75 -21.33 -10.15 11.96
N GLY A 76 -22.16 -9.74 12.92
CA GLY A 76 -23.62 -9.92 12.84
C GLY A 76 -24.23 -9.16 11.66
N GLU A 77 -23.79 -7.92 11.44
CA GLU A 77 -24.23 -7.07 10.32
C GLU A 77 -23.67 -7.57 8.99
N LEU A 78 -22.41 -8.01 8.95
CA LEU A 78 -21.77 -8.53 7.74
C LEU A 78 -22.53 -9.72 7.14
N THR A 79 -23.09 -10.58 8.00
CA THR A 79 -23.80 -11.81 7.55
C THR A 79 -25.28 -11.61 7.27
N THR A 80 -25.89 -10.56 7.83
CA THR A 80 -27.36 -10.39 7.85
C THR A 80 -27.83 -9.24 6.98
N THR A 81 -27.01 -8.21 6.81
CA THR A 81 -27.41 -6.94 6.19
C THR A 81 -26.99 -6.92 4.73
N ARG A 82 -27.87 -6.39 3.85
CA ARG A 82 -27.46 -6.03 2.49
C ARG A 82 -26.45 -4.91 2.57
N LEU A 83 -25.30 -5.09 1.92
CA LEU A 83 -24.28 -4.07 1.79
C LEU A 83 -24.85 -2.81 1.14
N THR A 84 -24.88 -1.71 1.89
CA THR A 84 -25.28 -0.37 1.42
C THR A 84 -24.05 0.53 1.35
N PRO A 85 -23.91 1.39 0.32
CA PRO A 85 -22.74 2.27 0.15
C PRO A 85 -22.42 3.13 1.37
N ASP A 86 -23.43 3.55 2.13
CA ASP A 86 -23.27 4.42 3.31
C ASP A 86 -22.77 3.67 4.56
N SER A 87 -22.59 2.35 4.49
CA SER A 87 -22.14 1.55 5.63
C SER A 87 -20.61 1.48 5.70
N PRO A 88 -19.99 1.64 6.89
CA PRO A 88 -18.55 1.43 7.05
C PRO A 88 -18.11 -0.01 6.71
N ILE A 89 -19.03 -0.97 6.73
CA ILE A 89 -18.80 -2.36 6.33
C ILE A 89 -18.59 -2.44 4.81
N TYR A 90 -19.29 -1.59 4.04
CA TYR A 90 -19.19 -1.59 2.58
C TYR A 90 -17.79 -1.23 2.10
N GLU A 91 -17.25 -0.10 2.57
CA GLU A 91 -15.88 0.32 2.26
C GLU A 91 -14.86 -0.76 2.63
N SER A 92 -14.99 -1.34 3.83
CA SER A 92 -14.10 -2.40 4.33
C SER A 92 -14.10 -3.63 3.42
N VAL A 93 -15.29 -4.08 3.00
CA VAL A 93 -15.43 -5.24 2.10
C VAL A 93 -14.90 -4.93 0.70
N CYS A 94 -15.20 -3.75 0.15
CA CYS A 94 -14.70 -3.32 -1.15
C CYS A 94 -13.17 -3.25 -1.18
N ALA A 95 -12.57 -2.66 -0.13
CA ALA A 95 -11.12 -2.58 0.03
C ALA A 95 -10.47 -3.97 0.07
N ILE A 96 -11.00 -4.91 0.85
CA ILE A 96 -10.47 -6.28 0.94
C ILE A 96 -10.58 -7.01 -0.40
N ILE A 97 -11.75 -6.94 -1.07
CA ILE A 97 -11.96 -7.60 -2.37
C ILE A 97 -11.02 -7.03 -3.44
N TYR A 98 -10.80 -5.71 -3.43
CA TYR A 98 -9.89 -5.04 -4.35
C TYR A 98 -8.42 -5.38 -4.07
N ALA A 99 -7.99 -5.36 -2.80
CA ALA A 99 -6.59 -5.53 -2.44
C ALA A 99 -6.12 -6.99 -2.45
N ALA A 100 -6.98 -7.96 -2.14
CA ALA A 100 -6.60 -9.37 -2.03
C ALA A 100 -5.89 -9.97 -3.27
N PRO A 101 -6.29 -9.71 -4.53
CA PRO A 101 -5.55 -10.23 -5.70
C PRO A 101 -4.23 -9.50 -5.97
N ARG A 102 -4.04 -8.29 -5.42
CA ARG A 102 -2.87 -7.43 -5.65
C ARG A 102 -1.83 -7.54 -4.53
N THR A 103 -2.11 -8.34 -3.50
CA THR A 103 -1.26 -8.50 -2.32
C THR A 103 -0.77 -9.94 -2.19
N ASP A 104 0.41 -10.11 -1.60
CA ASP A 104 0.95 -11.45 -1.33
C ASP A 104 0.47 -12.01 0.02
N CYS A 105 -0.84 -12.08 0.21
CA CYS A 105 -1.48 -12.65 1.40
C CYS A 105 -2.53 -13.69 1.00
N ALA A 106 -2.21 -14.96 1.23
CA ALA A 106 -3.10 -16.08 0.92
C ALA A 106 -4.37 -16.05 1.76
N GLU A 107 -4.28 -15.57 3.00
CA GLU A 107 -5.40 -15.43 3.93
C GLU A 107 -6.39 -14.37 3.46
N LEU A 108 -5.90 -13.24 2.92
CA LEU A 108 -6.74 -12.23 2.28
C LEU A 108 -7.44 -12.77 1.03
N ARG A 109 -6.75 -13.59 0.22
CA ARG A 109 -7.38 -14.23 -0.95
C ARG A 109 -8.48 -15.20 -0.53
N ALA A 110 -8.23 -16.02 0.48
CA ALA A 110 -9.25 -16.93 1.03
C ALA A 110 -10.45 -16.17 1.61
N LEU A 111 -10.19 -15.04 2.29
CA LEU A 111 -11.24 -14.16 2.80
C LEU A 111 -12.06 -13.53 1.67
N ARG A 112 -11.41 -13.01 0.63
CA ARG A 112 -12.07 -12.50 -0.59
C ARG A 112 -12.97 -13.56 -1.19
N ASP A 113 -12.49 -14.79 -1.37
CA ASP A 113 -13.27 -15.84 -2.01
C ASP A 113 -14.54 -16.17 -1.20
N ASN A 114 -14.45 -16.15 0.14
CA ASN A 114 -15.62 -16.30 0.99
C ASN A 114 -16.59 -15.10 0.89
N LEU A 115 -16.08 -13.86 0.87
CA LEU A 115 -16.91 -12.66 0.67
C LEU A 115 -17.64 -12.70 -0.69
N LEU A 116 -16.98 -13.18 -1.74
CA LEU A 116 -17.59 -13.31 -3.07
C LEU A 116 -18.61 -14.44 -3.17
N GLN A 117 -18.50 -15.50 -2.35
CA GLN A 117 -19.58 -16.48 -2.21
C GLN A 117 -20.85 -15.85 -1.60
N HIS A 118 -20.68 -14.86 -0.72
CA HIS A 118 -21.80 -14.16 -0.07
C HIS A 118 -22.41 -13.06 -0.94
N TYR A 119 -21.60 -12.24 -1.62
CA TYR A 119 -22.06 -11.06 -2.36
C TYR A 119 -22.11 -11.23 -3.88
N GLY A 120 -21.56 -12.34 -4.40
CA GLY A 120 -21.54 -12.66 -5.82
C GLY A 120 -20.30 -12.15 -6.55
N ALA A 121 -19.91 -12.88 -7.60
CA ALA A 121 -18.71 -12.57 -8.38
C ALA A 121 -18.82 -11.28 -9.21
N SER A 122 -20.04 -10.87 -9.59
CA SER A 122 -20.28 -9.60 -10.30
C SER A 122 -19.88 -8.38 -9.45
N PHE A 123 -19.89 -8.53 -8.12
CA PHE A 123 -19.45 -7.47 -7.21
C PHE A 123 -17.96 -7.18 -7.35
N ALA A 124 -17.13 -8.22 -7.53
CA ALA A 124 -15.69 -8.04 -7.77
C ALA A 124 -15.41 -7.27 -9.07
N VAL A 125 -16.20 -7.54 -10.12
CA VAL A 125 -16.07 -6.86 -11.41
C VAL A 125 -16.42 -5.37 -11.26
N ALA A 126 -17.54 -5.06 -10.59
CA ALA A 126 -17.94 -3.68 -10.34
C ALA A 126 -16.88 -2.88 -9.55
N ILE A 127 -16.27 -3.49 -8.54
CA ILE A 127 -15.17 -2.87 -7.77
C ILE A 127 -13.93 -2.68 -8.64
N ALA A 128 -13.62 -3.63 -9.53
CA ALA A 128 -12.46 -3.53 -10.42
C ALA A 128 -12.63 -2.44 -11.49
N ASP A 129 -13.86 -2.25 -12.00
CA ASP A 129 -14.18 -1.24 -13.01
C ASP A 129 -14.21 0.18 -12.43
N ALA A 130 -14.68 0.34 -11.18
CA ALA A 130 -14.80 1.64 -10.52
C ALA A 130 -14.31 1.61 -9.06
N PRO A 131 -13.00 1.35 -8.83
CA PRO A 131 -12.48 1.19 -7.46
C PRO A 131 -12.58 2.50 -6.67
N GLN A 132 -12.40 3.65 -7.32
CA GLN A 132 -12.54 4.99 -6.75
C GLN A 132 -13.94 5.25 -6.13
N SER A 133 -14.96 4.47 -6.51
CA SER A 133 -16.33 4.64 -5.99
C SER A 133 -16.52 4.04 -4.60
N CYS A 134 -15.67 3.11 -4.17
CA CYS A 134 -15.93 2.29 -2.98
C CYS A 134 -14.67 1.83 -2.23
N VAL A 135 -13.49 2.09 -2.77
CA VAL A 135 -12.19 1.77 -2.18
C VAL A 135 -11.48 3.08 -1.85
N PRO A 136 -10.87 3.21 -0.66
CA PRO A 136 -10.09 4.38 -0.28
C PRO A 136 -9.02 4.71 -1.32
N GLU A 137 -8.89 6.00 -1.65
CA GLU A 137 -7.93 6.49 -2.65
C GLU A 137 -6.50 6.03 -2.35
N GLN A 138 -6.12 5.98 -1.07
CA GLN A 138 -4.81 5.48 -0.63
C GLN A 138 -4.53 4.04 -1.08
N ILE A 139 -5.51 3.15 -0.97
CA ILE A 139 -5.38 1.74 -1.40
C ILE A 139 -5.30 1.68 -2.92
N VAL A 140 -6.15 2.43 -3.61
CA VAL A 140 -6.15 2.47 -5.08
C VAL A 140 -4.79 2.96 -5.58
N ARG A 141 -4.27 4.08 -5.06
CA ARG A 141 -3.00 4.67 -5.51
C ARG A 141 -1.78 3.82 -5.15
N ALA A 142 -1.78 3.17 -3.99
CA ALA A 142 -0.67 2.33 -3.56
C ALA A 142 -0.60 0.99 -4.31
N LEU A 143 -1.74 0.46 -4.74
CA LEU A 143 -1.82 -0.81 -5.48
C LEU A 143 -1.92 -0.63 -7.01
N ASP A 144 -2.16 0.60 -7.48
CA ASP A 144 -1.99 0.97 -8.87
C ASP A 144 -0.48 1.17 -9.11
N GLU A 145 0.11 0.38 -10.00
CA GLU A 145 1.55 0.32 -10.26
C GLU A 145 2.06 1.57 -11.02
N HIS A 146 1.72 2.75 -10.52
CA HIS A 146 2.11 4.02 -11.09
C HIS A 146 3.57 4.32 -10.75
N ILE A 147 4.38 4.62 -11.77
CA ILE A 147 5.77 5.02 -11.59
C ILE A 147 5.79 6.46 -11.06
N PRO A 148 6.31 6.72 -9.83
CA PRO A 148 6.40 8.07 -9.31
C PRO A 148 7.25 8.96 -10.22
N PRO A 149 6.89 10.25 -10.39
CA PRO A 149 7.70 11.17 -11.16
C PRO A 149 9.09 11.32 -10.55
N ARG A 150 10.08 11.61 -11.39
CA ARG A 150 11.48 11.72 -10.97
C ARG A 150 11.70 12.67 -9.80
N GLN A 151 10.96 13.78 -9.77
CA GLN A 151 11.05 14.76 -8.71
C GLN A 151 10.64 14.18 -7.35
N GLU A 152 9.54 13.43 -7.28
CA GLU A 152 9.13 12.78 -6.02
C GLU A 152 10.13 11.74 -5.54
N ILE A 153 10.76 11.00 -6.46
CA ILE A 153 11.84 10.04 -6.13
C ILE A 153 13.05 10.79 -5.57
N ASP A 154 13.44 11.88 -6.21
CA ASP A 154 14.57 12.71 -5.81
C ASP A 154 14.32 13.37 -4.45
N ASP A 155 13.11 13.87 -4.18
CA ASP A 155 12.72 14.44 -2.88
C ASP A 155 12.69 13.36 -1.78
N TYR A 156 12.24 12.15 -2.09
CA TYR A 156 12.29 11.02 -1.16
C TYR A 156 13.74 10.60 -0.87
N LEU A 157 14.57 10.51 -1.91
CA LEU A 157 15.99 10.18 -1.81
C LEU A 157 16.75 11.17 -0.93
N ALA A 158 16.49 12.47 -1.10
CA ALA A 158 17.07 13.52 -0.26
C ALA A 158 16.68 13.36 1.22
N ARG A 159 15.43 12.99 1.51
CA ARG A 159 15.00 12.70 2.89
C ARG A 159 15.72 11.50 3.51
N ILE A 160 15.94 10.42 2.75
CA ILE A 160 16.71 9.25 3.22
C ILE A 160 18.17 9.66 3.50
N ALA A 161 18.78 10.41 2.59
CA ALA A 161 20.15 10.88 2.71
C ALA A 161 20.31 11.76 3.97
N LEU A 162 19.43 12.75 4.14
CA LEU A 162 19.44 13.67 5.27
C LEU A 162 19.26 12.93 6.61
N ALA A 163 18.33 11.98 6.68
CA ALA A 163 18.12 11.15 7.88
C ALA A 163 19.35 10.32 8.27
N SER A 164 20.25 10.09 7.32
CA SER A 164 21.50 9.35 7.50
C SER A 164 22.73 10.26 7.62
N GLY A 165 22.53 11.59 7.69
CA GLY A 165 23.60 12.58 7.82
C GLY A 165 24.31 12.95 6.52
N LEU A 166 23.76 12.60 5.35
CA LEU A 166 24.28 13.00 4.05
C LEU A 166 23.53 14.23 3.52
N ASP A 167 24.28 15.28 3.19
CA ASP A 167 23.74 16.48 2.51
C ASP A 167 23.72 16.26 1.00
N TRP A 168 22.76 15.44 0.55
CA TRP A 168 22.55 15.16 -0.86
C TRP A 168 21.42 16.03 -1.43
N HIS A 169 21.66 16.61 -2.61
CA HIS A 169 20.66 17.36 -3.36
C HIS A 169 20.50 16.79 -4.75
N PRO A 170 19.27 16.80 -5.30
CA PRO A 170 19.07 16.39 -6.67
C PRO A 170 19.85 17.30 -7.62
N PRO A 171 20.46 16.73 -8.67
CA PRO A 171 21.12 17.53 -9.69
C PRO A 171 20.08 18.47 -10.31
N LEU A 172 20.40 19.78 -10.33
CA LEU A 172 19.53 20.83 -10.86
C LEU A 172 18.85 20.37 -12.15
N SER A 173 17.52 20.40 -12.16
CA SER A 173 16.77 20.14 -13.38
C SER A 173 17.16 21.20 -14.41
N SER A 174 17.24 20.85 -15.69
CA SER A 174 17.63 21.81 -16.73
C SER A 174 16.74 23.07 -16.81
N ARG A 175 15.61 23.13 -16.08
CA ARG A 175 14.76 24.32 -15.96
C ARG A 175 15.37 25.43 -15.09
N ASP A 176 16.22 25.08 -14.13
CA ASP A 176 16.80 26.06 -13.19
C ASP A 176 18.03 26.78 -13.77
N LYS A 177 18.61 26.25 -14.85
CA LYS A 177 19.74 26.87 -15.57
C LYS A 177 19.34 28.16 -16.31
N CYS A 178 18.05 28.37 -16.59
CA CYS A 178 17.57 29.56 -17.29
C CYS A 178 17.36 30.78 -16.37
N VAL A 179 17.34 30.60 -15.05
CA VAL A 179 17.08 31.71 -14.11
C VAL A 179 18.37 32.45 -13.72
N PHE A 180 19.54 31.85 -13.97
CA PHE A 180 20.85 32.40 -13.60
C PHE A 180 21.66 33.03 -14.76
N ASN A 181 21.04 33.23 -15.93
CA ASN A 181 21.66 33.93 -17.07
C ASN A 181 20.78 35.06 -17.61
N LEU A 182 20.38 35.99 -16.74
CA LEU A 182 19.87 37.32 -17.10
C LEU A 182 20.50 38.39 -16.20
#